data_AF-A0A0Q9N020-F1
#
_entry.id   AF-A0A0Q9N020-F1
#
_cell.length_a   1.000
_cell.length_b   1.000
_cell.length_c   1.000
_cell.angle_alpha   90.00
_cell.angle_beta   90.00
_cell.angle_gamma   90.00
#
_symmetry.space_group_name_H-M   'P 1'
#
loop_
_entity.id
_entity.type
_entity.pdbx_description
1 polymer ?
#
loop_
_entity_poly.entity_id
_entity_poly.type
_entity_poly.pdbx_seq_one_letter_code
_entity_poly.pdbx_strand_id
1 'polypeptide(L)'
;MIKLANGNWLAVAAIYDNNGYTKVSWGGTRLQVFLSTDNCRTWSLAATFWEDGRELDNGQFAQLANGDILLAMRSVRWQESYQLKVYKSMNGGSNWSYLSTIDEKTGSPGTLGNPDKGVYEDKSILTPYPSKRNYTLEGDIKLNNAGQGSLIFNVTNPATGTDSLKGYAAGIDSAGQVWLGRFNNNWTQLGLVNTTISTNTWYHMKVVVNEGNTKVYVGDMATPKITFTDTTFVSGTIGVRGGFGNSVSFDNITIN
;
A
#
# COMPACT_ATOMS: atom_id res chain seq x y z
N MET A 1 -15.30 -13.91 1.30
CA MET A 1 -16.63 -14.16 0.68
C MET A 1 -17.22 -12.83 0.22
N ILE A 2 -18.18 -12.85 -0.71
CA ILE A 2 -18.95 -11.67 -1.15
C ILE A 2 -20.37 -12.10 -1.51
N LYS A 3 -21.37 -11.27 -1.18
CA LYS A 3 -22.72 -11.37 -1.74
C LYS A 3 -22.79 -10.51 -3.00
N LEU A 4 -23.15 -11.09 -4.12
CA LEU A 4 -23.28 -10.41 -5.41
C LEU A 4 -24.63 -9.70 -5.52
N ALA A 5 -24.69 -8.68 -6.37
CA ALA A 5 -25.91 -7.91 -6.65
C ALA A 5 -27.09 -8.78 -7.14
N ASN A 6 -26.82 -9.91 -7.79
CA ASN A 6 -27.84 -10.87 -8.24
C ASN A 6 -28.33 -11.82 -7.12
N GLY A 7 -27.85 -11.67 -5.89
CA GLY A 7 -28.23 -12.48 -4.73
C GLY A 7 -27.37 -13.73 -4.49
N ASN A 8 -26.55 -14.14 -5.47
CA ASN A 8 -25.61 -15.25 -5.31
C ASN A 8 -24.46 -14.87 -4.38
N TRP A 9 -23.74 -15.88 -3.89
CA TRP A 9 -22.57 -15.71 -3.03
C TRP A 9 -21.35 -16.38 -3.64
N LEU A 10 -20.20 -15.71 -3.52
CA LEU A 10 -18.90 -16.30 -3.80
C LEU A 10 -18.07 -16.42 -2.51
N ALA A 11 -17.42 -17.57 -2.35
CA ALA A 11 -16.38 -17.80 -1.36
C ALA A 11 -15.06 -18.10 -2.06
N VAL A 12 -13.94 -17.75 -1.44
CA VAL A 12 -12.60 -18.09 -1.92
C VAL A 12 -11.83 -18.68 -0.75
N ALA A 13 -11.11 -19.77 -1.01
CA ALA A 13 -10.29 -20.43 -0.01
C ALA A 13 -8.98 -20.91 -0.64
N ALA A 14 -7.91 -20.87 0.15
CA ALA A 14 -6.69 -21.58 -0.16
C ALA A 14 -6.87 -23.07 0.09
N ILE A 15 -6.34 -23.88 -0.82
CA ILE A 15 -6.34 -25.34 -0.71
C ILE A 15 -4.93 -25.88 -0.72
N TYR A 16 -4.75 -26.97 0.03
CA TYR A 16 -3.50 -27.71 0.19
C TYR A 16 -3.71 -29.12 -0.38
N ASP A 17 -3.68 -29.23 -1.71
CA ASP A 17 -4.01 -30.46 -2.45
C ASP A 17 -2.78 -31.17 -3.03
N ASN A 18 -1.58 -30.71 -2.69
CA ASN A 18 -0.31 -31.26 -3.16
C ASN A 18 0.80 -31.07 -2.10
N ASN A 19 1.98 -31.62 -2.38
CA ASN A 19 3.11 -31.64 -1.44
C ASN A 19 3.90 -30.32 -1.35
N GLY A 20 3.43 -29.25 -1.98
CA GLY A 20 4.11 -27.96 -2.01
C GLY A 20 5.24 -27.89 -3.04
N TYR A 21 5.65 -26.67 -3.38
CA TYR A 21 6.62 -26.42 -4.45
C TYR A 21 8.05 -26.85 -4.10
N THR A 22 8.34 -27.11 -2.82
CA THR A 22 9.63 -27.65 -2.38
C THR A 22 9.78 -29.15 -2.66
N LYS A 23 8.69 -29.83 -3.01
CA LYS A 23 8.65 -31.27 -3.32
C LYS A 23 8.40 -31.56 -4.79
N VAL A 24 7.58 -30.76 -5.46
CA VAL A 24 7.27 -30.88 -6.90
C VAL A 24 7.27 -29.51 -7.54
N SER A 25 7.84 -29.36 -8.74
CA SER A 25 8.06 -28.05 -9.38
C SER A 25 6.79 -27.24 -9.65
N TRP A 26 5.68 -27.92 -9.91
CA TRP A 26 4.35 -27.33 -10.11
C TRP A 26 3.55 -27.15 -8.81
N GLY A 27 4.09 -27.60 -7.67
CA GLY A 27 3.39 -27.60 -6.39
C GLY A 27 3.19 -26.21 -5.80
N GLY A 28 2.56 -26.17 -4.63
CA GLY A 28 2.19 -24.93 -3.93
C GLY A 28 0.68 -24.85 -3.70
N THR A 29 0.23 -23.92 -2.86
CA THR A 29 -1.20 -23.76 -2.58
C THR A 29 -1.94 -23.18 -3.77
N ARG A 30 -3.20 -23.59 -3.92
CA ARG A 30 -4.10 -23.09 -4.97
C ARG A 30 -5.23 -22.30 -4.33
N LEU A 31 -5.90 -21.46 -5.12
CA LEU A 31 -7.16 -20.83 -4.68
C LEU A 31 -8.33 -21.51 -5.38
N GLN A 32 -9.38 -21.80 -4.62
CA GLN A 32 -10.66 -22.23 -5.15
C GLN A 32 -11.73 -21.19 -4.88
N VAL A 33 -12.56 -20.93 -5.88
CA VAL A 33 -13.76 -20.10 -5.77
C VAL A 33 -14.97 -21.01 -5.75
N PHE A 34 -15.85 -20.79 -4.79
CA PHE A 34 -17.10 -21.52 -4.62
C PHE A 34 -18.28 -20.59 -4.81
N LEU A 35 -19.33 -21.09 -5.47
CA LEU A 35 -20.58 -20.39 -5.73
C LEU A 35 -21.70 -21.01 -4.88
N SER A 36 -22.52 -20.15 -4.30
CA SER A 36 -23.81 -20.52 -3.72
C SER A 36 -24.92 -19.68 -4.33
N THR A 37 -26.03 -20.32 -4.70
CA THR A 37 -27.22 -19.68 -5.27
C THR A 37 -28.44 -19.79 -4.36
N ASP A 38 -28.28 -20.34 -3.16
CA ASP A 38 -29.37 -20.72 -2.26
C ASP A 38 -29.20 -20.13 -0.84
N ASN A 39 -28.57 -18.96 -0.75
CA ASN A 39 -28.19 -18.27 0.47
C ASN A 39 -27.22 -19.06 1.35
N CYS A 40 -26.11 -19.50 0.75
CA CYS A 40 -25.01 -20.18 1.42
C CYS A 40 -25.37 -21.55 2.03
N ARG A 41 -26.48 -22.17 1.62
CA ARG A 41 -26.88 -23.50 2.11
C ARG A 41 -26.07 -24.60 1.42
N THR A 42 -25.84 -24.44 0.12
CA THR A 42 -24.98 -25.33 -0.66
C THR A 42 -23.94 -24.54 -1.45
N TRP A 43 -22.81 -25.18 -1.71
CA TRP A 43 -21.67 -24.58 -2.40
C TRP A 43 -21.16 -25.53 -3.50
N SER A 44 -20.95 -24.99 -4.69
CA SER A 44 -20.32 -25.69 -5.81
C SER A 44 -18.99 -25.04 -6.16
N LEU A 45 -17.98 -25.83 -6.50
CA LEU A 45 -16.72 -25.31 -7.04
C LEU A 45 -16.99 -24.60 -8.37
N ALA A 46 -16.62 -23.32 -8.45
CA ALA A 46 -16.80 -22.47 -9.63
C ALA A 46 -15.50 -22.28 -10.40
N ALA A 47 -14.36 -22.12 -9.71
CA ALA A 47 -13.05 -21.96 -10.36
C ALA A 47 -11.91 -22.45 -9.47
N THR A 48 -10.80 -22.85 -10.09
CA THR A 48 -9.53 -23.14 -9.42
C THR A 48 -8.42 -22.32 -10.08
N PHE A 49 -7.59 -21.67 -9.27
CA PHE A 49 -6.44 -20.89 -9.68
C PHE A 49 -5.18 -21.60 -9.19
N TRP A 50 -4.18 -21.71 -10.05
CA TRP A 50 -2.87 -22.22 -9.68
C TRP A 50 -1.79 -21.50 -10.47
N GLU A 51 -0.60 -21.44 -9.91
CA GLU A 51 0.61 -20.98 -10.57
C GLU A 51 1.71 -21.97 -10.22
N ASP A 52 2.48 -22.42 -11.23
CA ASP A 52 3.48 -23.46 -11.00
C ASP A 52 4.53 -22.98 -10.00
N GLY A 53 4.72 -23.78 -8.96
CA GLY A 53 5.76 -23.55 -7.97
C GLY A 53 5.47 -22.37 -7.04
N ARG A 54 4.19 -22.02 -6.83
CA ARG A 54 3.78 -20.83 -6.07
C ARG A 54 2.68 -21.15 -5.08
N GLU A 55 2.72 -20.46 -3.94
CA GLU A 55 1.65 -20.47 -2.95
C GLU A 55 0.68 -19.33 -3.24
N LEU A 56 -0.54 -19.68 -3.61
CA LEU A 56 -1.65 -18.74 -3.69
C LEU A 56 -2.43 -18.72 -2.38
N ASP A 57 -2.61 -17.54 -1.80
CA ASP A 57 -3.34 -17.34 -0.54
C ASP A 57 -4.05 -15.97 -0.49
N ASN A 58 -4.82 -15.75 0.59
CA ASN A 58 -5.47 -14.48 0.93
C ASN A 58 -6.33 -13.86 -0.18
N GLY A 59 -7.16 -14.68 -0.84
CA GLY A 59 -8.11 -14.22 -1.85
C GLY A 59 -9.16 -13.26 -1.28
N GLN A 60 -9.39 -12.13 -1.96
CA GLN A 60 -10.38 -11.12 -1.58
C GLN A 60 -11.18 -10.64 -2.79
N PHE A 61 -12.51 -10.57 -2.65
CA PHE A 61 -13.40 -10.12 -3.71
C PHE A 61 -13.79 -8.65 -3.59
N ALA A 62 -14.07 -8.03 -4.73
CA ALA A 62 -14.85 -6.81 -4.85
C ALA A 62 -15.79 -6.91 -6.07
N GLN A 63 -17.02 -6.42 -5.95
CA GLN A 63 -17.91 -6.26 -7.11
C GLN A 63 -17.98 -4.79 -7.50
N LEU A 64 -17.74 -4.49 -8.77
CA LEU A 64 -17.85 -3.16 -9.34
C LEU A 64 -19.31 -2.83 -9.69
N ALA A 65 -19.63 -1.55 -9.82
CA ALA A 65 -20.98 -1.09 -10.11
C ALA A 65 -21.55 -1.63 -11.44
N ASN A 66 -20.69 -1.95 -12.41
CA ASN A 66 -21.08 -2.55 -13.69
C ASN A 66 -21.31 -4.09 -13.60
N GLY A 67 -21.19 -4.68 -12.41
CA GLY A 67 -21.39 -6.10 -12.17
C GLY A 67 -20.13 -6.96 -12.24
N ASP A 68 -19.02 -6.42 -12.74
CA ASP A 68 -17.73 -7.12 -12.79
C ASP A 68 -17.25 -7.49 -11.39
N ILE A 69 -16.58 -8.64 -11.28
CA ILE A 69 -16.04 -9.13 -10.02
C ILE A 69 -14.53 -9.16 -10.12
N LEU A 70 -13.86 -8.53 -9.17
CA LEU A 70 -12.42 -8.59 -8.98
C LEU A 70 -12.11 -9.60 -7.88
N LEU A 71 -11.08 -10.43 -8.09
CA LEU A 71 -10.44 -11.26 -7.09
C LEU A 71 -8.98 -10.84 -6.98
N ALA A 72 -8.64 -10.16 -5.89
CA ALA A 72 -7.25 -9.91 -5.51
C ALA A 72 -6.72 -11.12 -4.74
N MET A 73 -5.45 -11.49 -4.95
CA MET A 73 -4.80 -12.58 -4.24
C MET A 73 -3.30 -12.38 -4.14
N ARG A 74 -2.69 -13.05 -3.17
CA ARG A 74 -1.23 -13.17 -3.07
C ARG A 74 -0.75 -14.39 -3.85
N SER A 75 0.34 -14.22 -4.58
CA SER A 75 1.11 -15.28 -5.23
C SER A 75 2.55 -15.22 -4.75
N VAL A 76 3.01 -16.27 -4.06
CA VAL A 76 4.23 -16.25 -3.27
C VAL A 76 5.19 -17.38 -3.66
N ARG A 77 6.46 -17.02 -3.80
CA ARG A 77 7.63 -17.90 -3.63
C ARG A 77 8.45 -17.32 -2.48
N TRP A 78 8.46 -18.03 -1.36
CA TRP A 78 9.14 -17.58 -0.16
C TRP A 78 10.62 -17.29 -0.45
N GLN A 79 11.08 -16.15 0.05
CA GLN A 79 12.41 -15.56 -0.05
C GLN A 79 12.86 -15.21 -1.47
N GLU A 80 11.94 -15.24 -2.45
CA GLU A 80 12.24 -15.10 -3.87
C GLU A 80 11.31 -14.12 -4.57
N SER A 81 9.98 -14.28 -4.44
CA SER A 81 9.02 -13.48 -5.19
C SER A 81 7.65 -13.36 -4.53
N TYR A 82 7.16 -12.14 -4.40
CA TYR A 82 5.81 -11.81 -3.93
C TYR A 82 5.09 -10.99 -4.99
N GLN A 83 3.86 -11.39 -5.33
CA GLN A 83 3.01 -10.68 -6.28
C GLN A 83 1.60 -10.57 -5.70
N LEU A 84 1.02 -9.38 -5.77
CA LEU A 84 -0.39 -9.13 -5.46
C LEU A 84 -1.16 -9.03 -6.76
N LYS A 85 -1.79 -10.12 -7.20
CA LYS A 85 -2.47 -10.19 -8.50
C LYS A 85 -3.96 -9.93 -8.37
N VAL A 86 -4.55 -9.41 -9.44
CA VAL A 86 -5.99 -9.21 -9.59
C VAL A 86 -6.46 -9.95 -10.83
N TYR A 87 -7.51 -10.74 -10.63
CA TYR A 87 -8.26 -11.39 -11.69
C TYR A 87 -9.64 -10.77 -11.78
N LYS A 88 -10.20 -10.73 -12.98
CA LYS A 88 -11.51 -10.18 -13.28
C LYS A 88 -12.43 -11.25 -13.83
N SER A 89 -13.67 -11.28 -13.36
CA SER A 89 -14.77 -12.05 -13.92
C SER A 89 -15.87 -11.11 -14.39
N MET A 90 -16.37 -11.32 -15.62
CA MET A 90 -17.51 -10.59 -16.18
C MET A 90 -18.80 -11.42 -16.20
N ASN A 91 -18.77 -12.66 -15.66
CA ASN A 91 -19.86 -13.63 -15.76
C ASN A 91 -20.17 -14.30 -14.41
N GLY A 92 -20.19 -13.52 -13.33
CA GLY A 92 -20.65 -14.02 -12.03
C GLY A 92 -19.70 -14.97 -11.31
N GLY A 93 -18.42 -14.99 -11.69
CA GLY A 93 -17.36 -15.80 -11.06
C GLY A 93 -17.11 -17.14 -11.73
N SER A 94 -17.73 -17.40 -12.89
CA SER A 94 -17.54 -18.65 -13.64
C SER A 94 -16.24 -18.67 -14.45
N ASN A 95 -15.84 -17.53 -15.04
CA ASN A 95 -14.57 -17.41 -15.77
C ASN A 95 -13.79 -16.20 -15.26
N TRP A 96 -12.47 -16.35 -15.25
CA TRP A 96 -11.56 -15.35 -14.73
C TRP A 96 -10.42 -15.09 -15.71
N SER A 97 -10.14 -13.81 -15.95
CA SER A 97 -8.98 -13.36 -16.71
C SER A 97 -8.07 -12.57 -15.79
N TYR A 98 -6.75 -12.76 -15.91
CA TYR A 98 -5.79 -11.87 -15.27
C TYR A 98 -6.08 -10.42 -15.70
N LEU A 99 -6.13 -9.50 -14.74
CA LEU A 99 -6.35 -8.08 -14.97
C LEU A 99 -5.06 -7.29 -14.80
N SER A 100 -4.40 -7.43 -13.64
CA SER A 100 -3.19 -6.68 -13.30
C SER A 100 -2.47 -7.27 -12.09
N THR A 101 -1.25 -6.77 -11.84
CA THR A 101 -0.53 -6.91 -10.57
C THR A 101 -0.59 -5.56 -9.86
N ILE A 102 -1.11 -5.54 -8.63
CA ILE A 102 -1.18 -4.35 -7.75
C ILE A 102 0.23 -3.92 -7.37
N ASP A 103 1.02 -4.87 -6.88
CA ASP A 103 2.41 -4.66 -6.48
C ASP A 103 3.18 -5.99 -6.53
N GLU A 104 4.49 -5.90 -6.71
CA GLU A 104 5.37 -7.06 -6.69
C GLU A 104 6.78 -6.74 -6.20
N LYS A 105 7.42 -7.76 -5.63
CA LYS A 105 8.84 -7.75 -5.34
C LYS A 105 9.42 -9.12 -5.68
N THR A 106 10.31 -9.14 -6.66
CA THR A 106 10.92 -10.37 -7.18
C THR A 106 12.43 -10.23 -7.23
N GLY A 107 13.14 -11.27 -6.81
CA GLY A 107 14.58 -11.39 -6.92
C GLY A 107 15.00 -12.85 -7.04
N SER A 108 16.30 -13.10 -7.00
CA SER A 108 16.83 -14.47 -6.97
C SER A 108 16.42 -15.20 -5.67
N PRO A 109 16.41 -16.55 -5.65
CA PRO A 109 16.13 -17.30 -4.44
C PRO A 109 16.99 -16.85 -3.24
N GLY A 110 16.34 -16.57 -2.11
CA GLY A 110 16.98 -16.09 -0.87
C GLY A 110 17.16 -14.58 -0.76
N THR A 111 16.97 -13.82 -1.84
CA THR A 111 17.25 -12.36 -1.85
C THR A 111 16.29 -11.53 -1.02
N LEU A 112 15.08 -12.05 -0.72
CA LEU A 112 14.13 -11.35 0.14
C LEU A 112 14.39 -11.58 1.64
N GLY A 113 15.29 -12.51 2.01
CA GLY A 113 15.80 -12.65 3.38
C GLY A 113 14.87 -13.36 4.38
N ASN A 114 15.25 -13.34 5.67
CA ASN A 114 14.50 -13.92 6.80
C ASN A 114 14.52 -12.95 8.00
N PRO A 115 13.37 -12.39 8.48
CA PRO A 115 12.03 -12.60 7.94
C PRO A 115 11.93 -12.09 6.49
N ASP A 116 11.03 -12.71 5.73
CA ASP A 116 10.86 -12.46 4.31
C ASP A 116 10.42 -11.01 4.03
N LYS A 117 11.19 -10.27 3.24
CA LYS A 117 10.94 -8.87 2.90
C LYS A 117 10.19 -8.77 1.58
N GLY A 118 9.01 -9.40 1.48
CA GLY A 118 8.13 -9.35 0.32
C GLY A 118 7.55 -7.96 0.01
N VAL A 119 6.28 -7.90 -0.40
CA VAL A 119 5.50 -6.65 -0.47
C VAL A 119 5.08 -6.25 0.95
N TYR A 120 6.08 -5.86 1.74
CA TYR A 120 5.96 -5.37 3.10
C TYR A 120 6.90 -4.16 3.18
N GLU A 121 6.32 -2.96 3.31
CA GLU A 121 6.94 -1.64 3.55
C GLU A 121 6.23 -0.62 2.64
N ASP A 122 5.09 -0.10 3.11
CA ASP A 122 4.12 0.52 2.22
C ASP A 122 4.37 2.03 2.06
N LYS A 123 4.48 2.45 0.79
CA LYS A 123 4.19 3.82 0.35
C LYS A 123 2.93 3.76 -0.50
N SER A 124 1.92 4.54 -0.16
CA SER A 124 0.72 4.67 -0.98
C SER A 124 0.73 6.03 -1.66
N ILE A 125 0.52 6.05 -2.97
CA ILE A 125 0.73 7.23 -3.83
C ILE A 125 -0.52 7.47 -4.69
N LEU A 126 -0.94 8.72 -4.83
CA LEU A 126 -2.06 9.10 -5.70
C LEU A 126 -1.63 9.09 -7.18
N THR A 127 -2.35 8.38 -8.05
CA THR A 127 -2.16 8.47 -9.51
C THR A 127 -3.50 8.55 -10.23
N PRO A 128 -3.67 9.38 -11.29
CA PRO A 128 -2.71 10.33 -11.86
C PRO A 128 -2.64 11.70 -11.12
N TYR A 129 -1.64 12.50 -11.49
CA TYR A 129 -1.11 13.71 -10.85
C TYR A 129 -2.10 14.87 -10.61
N PRO A 130 -2.07 15.49 -9.42
CA PRO A 130 -2.36 16.92 -9.26
C PRO A 130 -1.04 17.71 -9.24
N SER A 131 -0.41 18.00 -10.39
CA SER A 131 0.79 18.85 -10.40
C SER A 131 0.38 20.30 -10.34
N LYS A 132 0.75 20.97 -9.25
CA LYS A 132 0.86 22.43 -9.21
C LYS A 132 2.21 22.77 -8.60
N ARG A 133 2.84 23.87 -9.03
CA ARG A 133 4.02 24.41 -8.32
C ARG A 133 3.66 24.94 -6.93
N ASN A 134 2.38 25.24 -6.73
CA ASN A 134 1.81 25.81 -5.52
C ASN A 134 0.59 24.99 -5.12
N TYR A 135 0.62 24.39 -3.95
CA TYR A 135 -0.49 23.58 -3.42
C TYR A 135 -0.40 23.45 -1.90
N THR A 136 -1.50 23.05 -1.30
CA THR A 136 -1.55 22.62 0.09
C THR A 136 -1.91 21.13 0.14
N LEU A 137 -1.09 20.33 0.81
CA LEU A 137 -1.34 18.92 1.11
C LEU A 137 -1.62 18.78 2.60
N GLU A 138 -2.75 18.18 2.95
CA GLU A 138 -3.16 17.98 4.34
C GLU A 138 -3.52 16.52 4.61
N GLY A 139 -3.43 16.11 5.86
CA GLY A 139 -3.80 14.77 6.29
C GLY A 139 -3.64 14.56 7.79
N ASP A 140 -4.41 13.62 8.31
CA ASP A 140 -4.30 13.18 9.70
C ASP A 140 -3.36 11.97 9.78
N ILE A 141 -2.45 12.00 10.75
CA ILE A 141 -1.45 10.96 10.98
C ILE A 141 -1.57 10.46 12.41
N LYS A 142 -1.66 9.14 12.59
CA LYS A 142 -1.59 8.48 13.90
C LYS A 142 -0.55 7.37 13.89
N LEU A 143 0.44 7.49 14.76
CA LEU A 143 1.43 6.43 14.99
C LEU A 143 0.81 5.35 15.87
N ASN A 144 0.64 4.12 15.36
CA ASN A 144 0.02 3.02 16.12
C ASN A 144 1.01 2.40 17.12
N ASN A 145 2.31 2.52 16.85
CA ASN A 145 3.43 2.16 17.72
C ASN A 145 4.61 3.14 17.50
N ALA A 146 5.71 2.95 18.21
CA ALA A 146 6.89 3.83 18.09
C ALA A 146 7.45 3.81 16.66
N GLY A 147 7.80 5.00 16.15
CA GLY A 147 8.36 5.20 14.81
C GLY A 147 7.89 6.50 14.17
N GLN A 148 7.82 6.51 12.84
CA GLN A 148 7.55 7.69 12.03
C GLN A 148 6.31 7.54 11.16
N GLY A 149 5.66 8.65 10.85
CA GLY A 149 4.56 8.76 9.91
C GLY A 149 4.62 10.10 9.18
N SER A 150 4.40 10.09 7.86
CA SER A 150 4.64 11.26 7.02
C SER A 150 3.73 11.35 5.82
N LEU A 151 3.46 12.59 5.40
CA LEU A 151 2.96 12.92 4.07
C LEU A 151 4.18 13.05 3.15
N ILE A 152 4.13 12.38 2.00
CA ILE A 152 5.15 12.49 0.95
C ILE A 152 4.62 13.33 -0.20
N PHE A 153 5.46 14.16 -0.79
CA PHE A 153 5.07 15.11 -1.83
C PHE A 153 6.21 15.41 -2.79
N ASN A 154 5.85 15.90 -3.98
CA ASN A 154 6.75 15.98 -5.13
C ASN A 154 7.54 14.67 -5.36
N VAL A 155 6.86 13.54 -5.17
CA VAL A 155 7.44 12.22 -5.34
C VAL A 155 7.59 11.86 -6.82
N THR A 156 8.77 11.38 -7.18
CA THR A 156 9.13 10.80 -8.47
C THR A 156 9.91 9.51 -8.23
N ASN A 157 9.85 8.57 -9.17
CA ASN A 157 10.54 7.29 -9.11
C ASN A 157 10.42 6.56 -7.76
N PRO A 158 9.20 6.35 -7.22
CA PRO A 158 9.03 5.51 -6.04
C PRO A 158 9.46 4.07 -6.37
N ALA A 159 10.14 3.42 -5.43
CA ALA A 159 10.55 2.02 -5.53
C ALA A 159 10.42 1.35 -4.16
N THR A 160 10.58 0.03 -4.12
CA THR A 160 10.51 -0.76 -2.89
C THR A 160 11.58 -0.32 -1.89
N GLY A 161 11.17 -0.19 -0.62
CA GLY A 161 12.02 0.20 0.50
C GLY A 161 11.68 1.58 1.03
N THR A 162 11.80 1.72 2.35
CA THR A 162 11.36 2.89 3.13
C THR A 162 11.91 4.22 2.58
N ASP A 163 13.16 4.27 2.10
CA ASP A 163 13.81 5.50 1.60
C ASP A 163 14.00 5.55 0.08
N SER A 164 13.52 4.51 -0.62
CA SER A 164 13.60 4.37 -2.08
C SER A 164 12.55 5.24 -2.77
N LEU A 165 12.74 6.56 -2.76
CA LEU A 165 11.95 7.51 -3.54
C LEU A 165 12.79 8.77 -3.85
N LYS A 166 12.35 9.58 -4.81
CA LYS A 166 12.86 10.94 -5.03
C LYS A 166 11.75 11.95 -4.74
N GLY A 167 11.97 12.94 -3.89
CA GLY A 167 10.91 13.88 -3.48
C GLY A 167 11.12 14.37 -2.05
N TYR A 168 10.04 14.74 -1.38
CA TYR A 168 10.07 15.22 -0.01
C TYR A 168 9.07 14.48 0.87
N ALA A 169 9.29 14.60 2.18
CA ALA A 169 8.33 14.16 3.19
C ALA A 169 8.35 15.11 4.39
N ALA A 170 7.17 15.38 4.91
CA ALA A 170 6.99 16.04 6.19
C ALA A 170 6.29 15.05 7.12
N GLY A 171 6.77 14.92 8.35
CA GLY A 171 6.31 13.86 9.24
C GLY A 171 6.42 14.17 10.71
N ILE A 172 5.88 13.25 11.49
CA ILE A 172 5.99 13.19 12.94
C ILE A 172 6.78 11.94 13.33
N ASP A 173 7.46 12.00 14.48
CA ASP A 173 8.17 10.89 15.10
C ASP A 173 7.78 10.79 16.58
N SER A 174 7.50 9.57 17.04
CA SER A 174 7.24 9.26 18.46
C SER A 174 8.38 9.65 19.42
N ALA A 175 9.58 9.96 18.90
CA ALA A 175 10.68 10.58 19.65
C ALA A 175 10.40 12.05 20.04
N GLY A 176 9.23 12.60 19.70
CA GLY A 176 8.83 13.96 20.05
C GLY A 176 9.33 14.99 19.03
N GLN A 177 9.16 14.69 17.74
CA GLN A 177 9.69 15.53 16.66
C GLN A 177 8.68 15.71 15.52
N VAL A 178 8.66 16.93 14.97
CA VAL A 178 8.16 17.22 13.61
C VAL A 178 9.38 17.41 12.72
N TRP A 179 9.37 16.80 11.55
CA TRP A 179 10.51 16.79 10.64
C TRP A 179 10.10 17.06 9.21
N LEU A 180 11.05 17.60 8.43
CA LEU A 180 10.97 17.75 6.98
C LEU A 180 12.26 17.20 6.40
N GLY A 181 12.16 16.41 5.34
CA GLY A 181 13.34 16.02 4.59
C GLY A 181 13.10 15.67 3.15
N ARG A 182 14.22 15.47 2.48
CA ARG A 182 14.31 15.18 1.05
C ARG A 182 14.82 13.76 0.88
N PHE A 183 14.18 13.04 -0.03
CA PHE A 183 14.64 11.76 -0.50
C PHE A 183 15.23 11.93 -1.91
N ASN A 184 16.44 11.42 -2.13
CA ASN A 184 17.00 11.23 -3.47
C ASN A 184 17.63 9.83 -3.54
N ASN A 185 16.80 8.80 -3.35
CA ASN A 185 17.21 7.42 -3.02
C ASN A 185 18.05 7.30 -1.73
N ASN A 186 18.10 8.36 -0.93
CA ASN A 186 18.74 8.48 0.37
C ASN A 186 18.07 9.62 1.12
N TRP A 187 18.06 9.56 2.44
CA TRP A 187 17.48 10.59 3.31
C TRP A 187 18.41 11.80 3.48
N THR A 188 17.83 13.00 3.47
CA THR A 188 18.47 14.25 3.88
C THR A 188 17.50 15.05 4.75
N GLN A 189 17.87 15.31 5.99
CA GLN A 189 17.08 16.18 6.87
C GLN A 189 17.18 17.63 6.40
N LEU A 190 16.02 18.27 6.20
CA LEU A 190 15.93 19.69 5.85
C LEU A 190 15.47 20.54 7.04
N GLY A 191 14.67 19.97 7.94
CA GLY A 191 14.22 20.64 9.16
C GLY A 191 13.78 19.65 10.23
N LEU A 192 13.95 20.04 11.49
CA LEU A 192 13.59 19.25 12.66
C LEU A 192 13.22 20.19 13.81
N VAL A 193 12.06 19.96 14.44
CA VAL A 193 11.60 20.73 15.60
C VAL A 193 11.05 19.78 16.65
N ASN A 194 11.49 19.95 17.89
CA ASN A 194 10.96 19.20 19.02
C ASN A 194 9.48 19.58 19.25
N THR A 195 8.62 18.59 19.29
CA THR A 195 7.17 18.74 19.48
C THR A 195 6.65 17.46 20.10
N THR A 196 5.91 17.54 21.20
CA THR A 196 5.40 16.33 21.86
C THR A 196 4.46 15.57 20.92
N ILE A 197 4.89 14.37 20.50
CA ILE A 197 4.13 13.43 19.67
C ILE A 197 3.95 12.14 20.46
N SER A 198 2.71 11.74 20.67
CA SER A 198 2.36 10.50 21.35
C SER A 198 1.80 9.48 20.36
N THR A 199 2.06 8.20 20.61
CA THR A 199 1.39 7.11 19.87
C THR A 199 -0.11 7.09 20.19
N ASN A 200 -0.89 6.51 19.29
CA ASN A 200 -2.35 6.40 19.38
C ASN A 200 -3.10 7.75 19.44
N THR A 201 -2.44 8.85 19.07
CA THR A 201 -3.03 10.18 18.95
C THR A 201 -3.03 10.62 17.48
N TRP A 202 -4.16 11.14 17.00
CA TRP A 202 -4.26 11.75 15.68
C TRP A 202 -3.67 13.16 15.69
N TYR A 203 -2.80 13.44 14.74
CA TYR A 203 -2.25 14.76 14.49
C TYR A 203 -2.59 15.20 13.07
N HIS A 204 -3.25 16.35 12.95
CA HIS A 204 -3.45 16.98 11.66
C HIS A 204 -2.13 17.63 11.21
N MET A 205 -1.71 17.31 9.98
CA MET A 205 -0.55 17.89 9.32
C MET A 205 -0.99 18.63 8.06
N LYS A 206 -0.45 19.84 7.88
CA LYS A 206 -0.61 20.63 6.66
C LYS A 206 0.76 21.02 6.11
N VAL A 207 0.96 20.77 4.83
CA VAL A 207 2.17 21.10 4.06
C VAL A 207 1.79 22.07 2.96
N VAL A 208 2.25 23.32 3.07
CA VAL A 208 2.06 24.34 2.03
C VAL A 208 3.34 24.42 1.21
N VAL A 209 3.23 24.17 -0.09
CA VAL A 209 4.34 24.28 -1.04
C VAL A 209 4.07 25.46 -1.95
N ASN A 210 5.04 26.36 -2.08
CA ASN A 210 4.98 27.52 -2.98
C ASN A 210 6.35 27.71 -3.65
N GLU A 211 6.48 27.27 -4.90
CA GLU A 211 7.72 27.36 -5.69
C GLU A 211 8.98 26.82 -4.96
N GLY A 212 8.82 25.72 -4.21
CA GLY A 212 9.90 25.09 -3.42
C GLY A 212 10.06 25.66 -2.01
N ASN A 213 9.42 26.78 -1.67
CA ASN A 213 9.23 27.17 -0.27
C ASN A 213 8.18 26.27 0.37
N THR A 214 8.60 25.48 1.35
CA THR A 214 7.76 24.51 2.05
C THR A 214 7.53 24.97 3.48
N LYS A 215 6.26 25.00 3.91
CA LYS A 215 5.84 25.24 5.30
C LYS A 215 5.10 24.02 5.84
N VAL A 216 5.52 23.53 7.00
CA VAL A 216 4.92 22.38 7.69
C VAL A 216 4.23 22.86 8.96
N TYR A 217 2.95 22.55 9.09
CA TYR A 217 2.12 22.86 10.25
C TYR A 217 1.69 21.57 10.93
N VAL A 218 1.78 21.52 12.26
CA VAL A 218 1.29 20.43 13.13
C VAL A 218 0.77 21.06 14.43
N GLY A 219 -0.42 20.66 14.89
CA GLY A 219 -1.05 21.22 16.09
C GLY A 219 -2.01 22.38 15.77
N ASP A 220 -1.64 23.61 16.12
CA ASP A 220 -2.54 24.80 16.07
C ASP A 220 -2.98 25.24 14.65
N MET A 221 -2.33 24.73 13.60
CA MET A 221 -2.55 25.07 12.18
C MET A 221 -2.35 26.54 11.79
N ALA A 222 -1.89 27.38 12.71
CA ALA A 222 -1.65 28.80 12.52
C ALA A 222 -0.16 29.11 12.33
N THR A 223 0.71 28.47 13.11
CA THR A 223 2.17 28.72 13.07
C THR A 223 2.88 27.53 12.42
N PRO A 224 3.65 27.74 11.32
CA PRO A 224 4.42 26.65 10.75
C PRO A 224 5.50 26.22 11.74
N LYS A 225 5.57 24.91 12.02
CA LYS A 225 6.66 24.31 12.79
C LYS A 225 7.96 24.36 12.02
N ILE A 226 7.92 24.19 10.70
CA ILE A 226 9.10 24.25 9.83
C ILE A 226 8.79 25.14 8.62
N THR A 227 9.75 25.99 8.24
CA THR A 227 9.77 26.67 6.95
C THR A 227 11.14 26.45 6.31
N PHE A 228 11.18 25.90 5.09
CA PHE A 228 12.43 25.60 4.40
C PHE A 228 12.26 25.78 2.88
N THR A 229 13.29 26.28 2.20
CA THR A 229 13.28 26.42 0.74
C THR A 229 14.21 25.38 0.10
N ASP A 230 13.66 24.50 -0.73
CA ASP A 230 14.40 23.54 -1.52
C ASP A 230 13.70 23.37 -2.89
N THR A 231 14.44 23.54 -3.97
CA THR A 231 13.90 23.51 -5.35
C THR A 231 14.36 22.28 -6.13
N THR A 232 14.88 21.25 -5.46
CA THR A 232 15.41 20.03 -6.10
C THR A 232 14.32 19.25 -6.84
N PHE A 233 13.13 19.11 -6.25
CA PHE A 233 11.99 18.41 -6.83
C PHE A 233 10.78 19.34 -6.93
N VAL A 234 10.58 19.95 -8.11
CA VAL A 234 9.54 20.97 -8.32
C VAL A 234 8.16 20.40 -8.62
N SER A 235 8.07 19.11 -8.92
CA SER A 235 6.85 18.40 -9.25
C SER A 235 6.97 16.92 -8.92
N GLY A 236 5.86 16.32 -8.52
CA GLY A 236 5.74 14.89 -8.25
C GLY A 236 4.32 14.57 -7.82
N THR A 237 4.09 13.30 -7.56
CA THR A 237 2.85 12.88 -6.91
C THR A 237 2.96 13.04 -5.38
N ILE A 238 1.84 12.83 -4.70
CA ILE A 238 1.68 12.88 -3.25
C ILE A 238 1.29 11.50 -2.72
N GLY A 239 1.47 11.30 -1.43
CA GLY A 239 1.13 10.05 -0.79
C GLY A 239 1.39 10.07 0.71
N VAL A 240 1.47 8.88 1.28
CA VAL A 240 1.78 8.66 2.69
C VAL A 240 2.89 7.64 2.87
N ARG A 241 3.66 7.76 3.95
CA ARG A 241 4.78 6.87 4.29
C ARG A 241 4.88 6.64 5.80
N GLY A 242 5.01 5.37 6.19
CA GLY A 242 5.49 4.95 7.52
C GLY A 242 7.02 4.81 7.56
N GLY A 243 7.61 4.82 8.75
CA GLY A 243 9.02 4.49 8.97
C GLY A 243 9.31 2.99 9.01
N PHE A 244 10.57 2.64 9.26
CA PHE A 244 10.99 1.24 9.36
C PHE A 244 10.47 0.60 10.65
N GLY A 245 9.82 -0.57 10.52
CA GLY A 245 9.39 -1.38 11.67
C GLY A 245 8.19 -0.82 12.44
N ASN A 246 7.45 0.14 11.89
CA ASN A 246 6.27 0.72 12.55
C ASN A 246 4.99 0.69 11.71
N SER A 247 3.87 0.86 12.38
CA SER A 247 2.53 0.93 11.84
C SER A 247 1.97 2.34 12.03
N VAL A 248 1.34 2.86 10.98
CA VAL A 248 0.77 4.22 10.95
C VAL A 248 -0.62 4.14 10.34
N SER A 249 -1.55 4.92 10.89
CA SER A 249 -2.87 5.16 10.30
C SER A 249 -2.90 6.56 9.69
N PHE A 250 -3.57 6.70 8.55
CA PHE A 250 -3.80 7.97 7.87
C PHE A 250 -5.29 8.18 7.63
N ASP A 251 -5.75 9.42 7.70
CA ASP A 251 -7.12 9.80 7.39
C ASP A 251 -7.18 11.22 6.80
N ASN A 252 -8.31 11.61 6.20
CA ASN A 252 -8.58 12.96 5.70
C ASN A 252 -7.49 13.57 4.80
N ILE A 253 -6.89 12.76 3.92
CA ILE A 253 -5.88 13.24 2.97
C ILE A 253 -6.54 14.14 1.92
N THR A 254 -6.09 15.40 1.83
CA THR A 254 -6.62 16.39 0.87
C THR A 254 -5.50 17.16 0.17
N ILE A 255 -5.77 17.59 -1.06
CA ILE A 255 -4.86 18.43 -1.85
C ILE A 255 -5.63 19.58 -2.51
N ASN A 256 -5.13 20.80 -2.36
CA ASN A 256 -5.74 22.04 -2.86
C ASN A 256 -4.76 22.85 -3.72
#